data_AF-A0AA37TC93-F1
#
_entry.id   AF-A0AA37TC93-F1
#
_cell.length_a   1.000
_cell.length_b   1.000
_cell.length_c   1.000
_cell.angle_alpha   90.00
_cell.angle_beta   90.00
_cell.angle_gamma   90.00
#
_symmetry.space_group_name_H-M   'P 1'
#
loop_
_entity.id
_entity.type
_entity.pdbx_description
1 polymer ?
#
loop_
_entity_poly.entity_id
_entity_poly.type
_entity_poly.pdbx_seq_one_letter_code
_entity_poly.pdbx_strand_id
1 'polypeptide(L)'
;MTDIEVLFSDRHFLVANKPHDLLSVPGKGPDKQDCLIQRLLPNFPNSRAVHRLDMPTSGLMLVAQSHQSLQHLSAQFQNRTVLKRYVATVYGIVQSEQGSVEAPMRCDWPNRPKQMIAEDGKPALTHYQVLSRDPVNNVTRVALFPHTGRSHQLRVHMMSIGHPIIGDPFYACKEARSLAERLHLHAEYLCIRHPITQCLMTFTAKAPF
;
A
#
# COMPACT_ATOMS: atom_id res chain seq x y z
N MET A 1 -4.98 16.62 15.96
CA MET A 1 -4.72 15.98 14.65
C MET A 1 -3.44 15.19 14.82
N THR A 2 -3.38 13.96 14.33
CA THR A 2 -2.14 13.18 14.34
C THR A 2 -1.13 13.84 13.41
N ASP A 3 0.02 14.21 13.96
CA ASP A 3 1.15 14.67 13.17
C ASP A 3 1.59 13.58 12.18
N ILE A 4 1.85 13.99 10.94
CA ILE A 4 2.35 13.09 9.91
C ILE A 4 3.85 12.94 10.10
N GLU A 5 4.29 11.72 10.43
CA GLU A 5 5.71 11.41 10.49
C GLU A 5 6.34 11.49 9.09
N VAL A 6 7.36 12.34 8.94
CA VAL A 6 8.16 12.47 7.73
C VAL A 6 9.54 11.88 8.01
N LEU A 7 9.83 10.73 7.39
CA LEU A 7 11.07 9.98 7.60
C LEU A 7 12.26 10.55 6.82
N PHE A 8 11.96 11.25 5.72
CA PHE A 8 12.96 11.89 4.88
C PHE A 8 12.32 13.06 4.15
N SER A 9 13.05 14.15 4.00
CA SER A 9 12.70 15.25 3.11
C SER A 9 13.94 15.93 2.57
N ASP A 10 13.90 16.29 1.30
CA ASP A 10 14.84 17.22 0.67
C ASP A 10 14.08 18.22 -0.23
N ARG A 11 14.79 18.92 -1.11
CA ARG A 11 14.21 19.90 -2.04
C ARG A 11 13.35 19.27 -3.15
N HIS A 12 13.44 17.96 -3.36
CA HIS A 12 12.87 17.25 -4.49
C HIS A 12 11.75 16.31 -4.08
N PHE A 13 11.83 15.65 -2.92
CA PHE A 13 10.77 14.78 -2.45
C PHE A 13 10.82 14.60 -0.93
N LEU A 14 9.75 13.98 -0.40
CA LEU A 14 9.70 13.48 0.96
C LEU A 14 9.12 12.07 1.01
N VAL A 15 9.41 11.37 2.10
CA VAL A 15 8.83 10.08 2.44
C VAL A 15 8.07 10.23 3.74
N ALA A 16 6.75 10.12 3.66
CA ALA A 16 5.87 10.16 4.81
C ALA A 16 5.50 8.74 5.25
N ASN A 17 5.40 8.52 6.56
CA ASN A 17 4.76 7.34 7.12
C ASN A 17 3.27 7.63 7.31
N LYS A 18 2.46 7.24 6.33
CA LYS A 18 1.01 7.51 6.34
C LYS A 18 0.37 6.68 7.47
N PRO A 19 -0.37 7.30 8.42
CA PRO A 19 -1.17 6.54 9.36
C PRO A 19 -2.28 5.78 8.64
N HIS A 20 -2.87 4.81 9.32
CA HIS A 20 -4.07 4.16 8.82
C HIS A 20 -5.29 5.08 8.91
N ASP A 21 -6.34 4.72 8.17
CA ASP A 21 -7.61 5.45 8.07
C ASP A 21 -7.48 6.93 7.66
N LEU A 22 -6.35 7.29 7.05
CA LEU A 22 -6.14 8.57 6.38
C LEU A 22 -6.08 8.36 4.87
N LEU A 23 -6.86 9.13 4.11
CA LEU A 23 -6.78 9.13 2.65
C LEU A 23 -5.39 9.59 2.20
N SER A 24 -4.87 9.01 1.11
CA SER A 24 -3.60 9.46 0.53
C SER A 24 -3.73 10.81 -0.17
N VAL A 25 -4.84 11.03 -0.88
CA VAL A 25 -5.15 12.22 -1.67
C VAL A 25 -6.62 12.62 -1.43
N PRO A 26 -7.05 13.83 -1.78
CA PRO A 26 -8.45 14.23 -1.59
C PRO A 26 -9.40 13.26 -2.29
N GLY A 27 -10.43 12.83 -1.56
CA GLY A 27 -11.50 12.00 -2.08
C GLY A 27 -12.55 12.81 -2.85
N LYS A 28 -13.57 12.11 -3.35
CA LYS A 28 -14.74 12.74 -3.97
C LYS A 28 -15.69 13.20 -2.88
N GLY A 29 -16.08 14.48 -2.91
CA GLY A 29 -17.02 15.09 -1.95
C GLY A 29 -16.33 15.94 -0.89
N PRO A 30 -17.02 16.96 -0.34
CA PRO A 30 -16.45 17.91 0.61
C PRO A 30 -16.03 17.27 1.94
N ASP A 31 -16.65 16.15 2.32
CA ASP A 31 -16.38 15.37 3.52
C ASP A 31 -15.07 14.54 3.46
N LYS A 32 -14.47 14.41 2.27
CA LYS A 32 -13.29 13.54 2.03
C LYS A 32 -12.04 14.32 1.64
N GLN A 33 -11.95 15.57 2.05
CA GLN A 33 -10.81 16.43 1.72
C GLN A 33 -9.62 16.22 2.65
N ASP A 34 -9.86 15.81 3.90
CA ASP A 34 -8.79 15.47 4.83
C ASP A 34 -8.02 14.23 4.34
N CYS A 35 -6.73 14.43 4.06
CA CYS A 35 -5.84 13.43 3.50
C CYS A 35 -4.37 13.78 3.77
N LEU A 36 -3.47 12.82 3.55
CA LEU A 36 -2.04 12.99 3.73
C LEU A 36 -1.49 14.23 3.01
N ILE A 37 -1.80 14.39 1.73
CA ILE A 37 -1.29 15.55 0.96
C ILE A 37 -1.77 16.87 1.57
N GLN A 38 -3.05 17.00 1.92
CA GLN A 38 -3.58 18.23 2.51
C GLN A 38 -2.93 18.54 3.86
N ARG A 39 -2.68 17.52 4.69
CA ARG A 39 -1.97 17.69 5.97
C ARG A 39 -0.49 18.05 5.81
N LEU A 40 0.14 17.69 4.68
CA LEU A 40 1.53 18.04 4.39
C LEU A 40 1.70 19.47 3.85
N LEU A 41 0.71 20.01 3.13
CA LEU A 41 0.81 21.30 2.45
C LEU A 41 1.22 22.49 3.34
N PRO A 42 0.79 22.62 4.61
CA PRO A 42 1.21 23.74 5.47
C PRO A 42 2.73 23.82 5.68
N ASN A 43 3.40 22.66 5.80
CA ASN A 43 4.85 22.59 6.02
C ASN A 43 5.63 22.32 4.72
N PHE A 44 4.96 21.75 3.71
CA PHE A 44 5.53 21.36 2.42
C PHE A 44 4.60 21.79 1.27
N PRO A 45 4.60 23.10 0.90
CA PRO A 45 3.60 23.67 -0.02
C PRO A 45 3.59 23.08 -1.43
N ASN A 46 4.65 22.37 -1.82
CA ASN A 46 4.78 21.75 -3.14
C ASN A 46 4.40 20.26 -3.17
N SER A 47 3.86 19.73 -2.08
CA SER A 47 3.53 18.31 -1.93
C SER A 47 2.56 17.80 -3.01
N ARG A 48 3.05 16.88 -3.84
CA ARG A 48 2.28 16.21 -4.90
C ARG A 48 2.42 14.70 -4.78
N ALA A 49 1.29 13.97 -4.77
CA ALA A 49 1.32 12.52 -4.68
C ALA A 49 1.92 11.89 -5.95
N VAL A 50 2.92 11.03 -5.77
CA VAL A 50 3.52 10.21 -6.85
C VAL A 50 2.74 8.91 -7.03
N HIS A 51 2.36 8.30 -5.91
CA HIS A 51 1.56 7.09 -5.83
C HIS A 51 0.57 7.23 -4.67
N ARG A 52 -0.21 6.20 -4.40
CA ARG A 52 -1.21 6.21 -3.33
C ARG A 52 -1.25 4.90 -2.58
N LEU A 53 -1.53 4.98 -1.29
CA LEU A 53 -1.97 3.87 -0.46
C LEU A 53 -3.50 3.93 -0.30
N ASP A 54 -4.11 2.77 -0.06
CA ASP A 54 -5.51 2.72 0.37
C ASP A 54 -5.67 3.44 1.71
N MET A 55 -6.87 3.98 1.98
CA MET A 55 -7.18 4.66 3.24
C MET A 55 -6.79 3.81 4.48
N PRO A 56 -7.22 2.53 4.60
CA PRO A 56 -6.89 1.72 5.78
C PRO A 56 -5.43 1.20 5.81
N THR A 57 -4.69 1.28 4.70
CA THR A 57 -3.28 0.86 4.63
C THR A 57 -2.40 1.93 5.26
N SER A 58 -1.47 1.54 6.14
CA SER A 58 -0.46 2.46 6.69
C SER A 58 0.89 2.28 6.00
N GLY A 59 1.85 3.17 6.27
CA GLY A 59 3.25 3.00 5.88
C GLY A 59 3.74 4.03 4.87
N LEU A 60 4.87 3.71 4.26
CA LEU A 60 5.66 4.61 3.43
C LEU A 60 4.88 5.10 2.19
N MET A 61 4.80 6.42 2.05
CA MET A 61 4.26 7.09 0.87
C MET A 61 5.25 8.15 0.37
N LEU A 62 5.49 8.16 -0.94
CA LEU A 62 6.43 9.04 -1.61
C LEU A 62 5.68 10.25 -2.16
N VAL A 63 6.18 11.44 -1.85
CA VAL A 63 5.55 12.72 -2.21
C VAL A 63 6.60 13.60 -2.87
N ALA A 64 6.32 14.06 -4.09
CA ALA A 64 7.19 14.96 -4.84
C ALA A 64 7.05 16.40 -4.33
N GLN A 65 8.15 17.16 -4.36
CA GLN A 65 8.22 18.58 -3.99
C GLN A 65 8.45 19.50 -5.20
N SER A 66 8.43 18.98 -6.42
CA SER A 66 8.52 19.77 -7.65
C SER A 66 7.84 19.06 -8.83
N HIS A 67 7.56 19.78 -9.93
CA HIS A 67 7.03 19.16 -11.13
C HIS A 67 8.03 18.16 -11.75
N GLN A 68 9.32 18.52 -11.77
CA GLN A 68 10.40 17.66 -12.26
C GLN A 68 10.51 16.36 -11.46
N SER A 69 10.50 16.44 -10.13
CA SER A 69 10.55 15.26 -9.27
C SER A 69 9.30 14.40 -9.42
N LEU A 70 8.10 15.02 -9.54
CA LEU A 70 6.87 14.29 -9.79
C LEU A 70 6.94 13.48 -11.07
N GLN A 71 7.35 14.08 -12.19
CA GLN A 71 7.49 13.38 -13.46
C GLN A 71 8.46 12.21 -13.34
N HIS A 72 9.66 12.46 -12.80
CA HIS A 72 10.70 11.43 -12.71
C HIS A 72 10.31 10.27 -11.79
N LEU A 73 9.80 10.57 -10.60
CA LEU A 73 9.37 9.54 -9.65
C LEU A 73 8.15 8.77 -10.19
N SER A 74 7.19 9.44 -10.84
CA SER A 74 6.06 8.76 -11.48
C SER A 74 6.52 7.81 -12.58
N ALA A 75 7.52 8.21 -13.37
CA ALA A 75 8.13 7.34 -14.39
C ALA A 75 8.76 6.08 -13.77
N GLN A 76 9.40 6.17 -12.59
CA GLN A 76 9.93 4.98 -11.91
C GLN A 76 8.82 4.00 -11.51
N PHE A 77 7.68 4.50 -11.02
CA PHE A 77 6.52 3.64 -10.73
C PHE A 77 5.93 3.02 -11.99
N GLN A 78 5.80 3.80 -13.07
CA GLN A 78 5.30 3.33 -14.35
C GLN A 78 6.20 2.25 -14.97
N ASN A 79 7.52 2.46 -14.90
CA ASN A 79 8.55 1.54 -15.40
C ASN A 79 8.89 0.42 -14.41
N ARG A 80 8.20 0.35 -13.26
CA ARG A 80 8.34 -0.69 -12.23
C ARG A 80 9.77 -0.83 -11.66
N THR A 81 10.53 0.26 -11.64
CA THR A 81 11.89 0.28 -11.07
C THR A 81 11.90 0.54 -9.57
N VAL A 82 10.76 0.94 -8.99
CA VAL A 82 10.58 1.09 -7.54
C VAL A 82 10.38 -0.29 -6.90
N LEU A 83 11.25 -0.65 -5.97
CA LEU A 83 11.05 -1.86 -5.16
C LEU A 83 10.14 -1.52 -3.99
N LYS A 84 9.08 -2.32 -3.82
CA LYS A 84 8.10 -2.15 -2.76
C LYS A 84 8.00 -3.46 -2.00
N ARG A 85 8.00 -3.39 -0.68
CA ARG A 85 7.66 -4.53 0.17
C ARG A 85 6.69 -4.08 1.26
N TYR A 86 5.62 -4.84 1.38
CA TYR A 86 4.59 -4.66 2.38
C TYR A 86 4.67 -5.80 3.38
N VAL A 87 4.18 -5.57 4.58
CA VAL A 87 3.92 -6.63 5.55
C VAL A 87 2.42 -6.70 5.78
N ALA A 88 1.89 -7.91 5.82
CA ALA A 88 0.50 -8.17 6.13
C ALA A 88 0.34 -9.35 7.09
N THR A 89 -0.75 -9.35 7.85
CA THR A 89 -1.23 -10.54 8.56
C THR A 89 -2.47 -11.05 7.85
N VAL A 90 -2.42 -12.29 7.37
CA VAL A 90 -3.50 -12.94 6.63
C VAL A 90 -4.17 -14.02 7.48
N TYR A 91 -5.46 -14.25 7.23
CA TYR A 91 -6.22 -15.31 7.85
C TYR A 91 -5.81 -16.69 7.32
N GLY A 92 -5.78 -17.68 8.21
CA GLY A 92 -5.38 -19.05 7.91
C GLY A 92 -3.86 -19.28 7.92
N ILE A 93 -3.48 -20.55 7.76
CA ILE A 93 -2.09 -21.00 7.73
C ILE A 93 -1.65 -21.24 6.29
N VAL A 94 -0.85 -20.31 5.75
CA VAL A 94 -0.27 -20.44 4.41
C VAL A 94 0.81 -21.53 4.47
N GLN A 95 0.58 -22.64 3.77
CA GLN A 95 1.49 -23.79 3.84
C GLN A 95 2.82 -23.53 3.13
N SER A 96 2.79 -22.91 1.96
CA SER A 96 3.99 -22.58 1.19
C SER A 96 4.82 -21.48 1.85
N GLU A 97 6.14 -21.61 1.86
CA GLU A 97 7.06 -20.57 2.37
C GLU A 97 7.05 -19.30 1.49
N GLN A 98 6.79 -19.46 0.19
CA GLN A 98 6.72 -18.37 -0.77
C GLN A 98 5.83 -18.74 -1.95
N GLY A 99 5.39 -17.74 -2.70
CA GLY A 99 4.61 -17.95 -3.91
C GLY A 99 4.30 -16.66 -4.66
N SER A 100 3.44 -16.78 -5.66
CA SER A 100 2.98 -15.66 -6.48
C SER A 100 1.51 -15.78 -6.80
N VAL A 101 0.84 -14.62 -6.89
CA VAL A 101 -0.52 -14.49 -7.39
C VAL A 101 -0.47 -13.65 -8.65
N GLU A 102 -0.72 -14.29 -9.78
CA GLU A 102 -0.84 -13.64 -11.09
C GLU A 102 -2.28 -13.75 -11.56
N ALA A 103 -3.06 -12.70 -11.27
CA ALA A 103 -4.49 -12.68 -11.55
C ALA A 103 -4.90 -11.26 -11.95
N PRO A 104 -5.38 -11.02 -13.19
CA PRO A 104 -5.80 -9.71 -13.63
C PRO A 104 -6.99 -9.18 -12.82
N MET A 105 -7.08 -7.85 -12.70
CA MET A 105 -8.02 -7.19 -11.80
C MET A 105 -8.73 -6.00 -12.43
N ARG A 106 -9.98 -5.78 -12.03
CA ARG A 106 -10.74 -4.57 -12.36
C ARG A 106 -11.60 -4.09 -11.19
N CYS A 107 -12.17 -2.90 -11.38
CA CYS A 107 -13.15 -2.34 -10.47
C CYS A 107 -14.44 -3.18 -10.52
N ASP A 108 -14.97 -3.51 -9.35
CA ASP A 108 -16.32 -4.05 -9.20
C ASP A 108 -17.28 -2.85 -9.17
N TRP A 109 -17.71 -2.43 -10.36
CA TRP A 109 -18.48 -1.19 -10.55
C TRP A 109 -19.77 -1.12 -9.70
N PRO A 110 -20.60 -2.18 -9.61
CA PRO A 110 -21.75 -2.21 -8.72
C PRO A 110 -21.40 -2.00 -7.23
N ASN A 111 -20.25 -2.53 -6.79
CA ASN A 111 -19.84 -2.51 -5.38
C ASN A 111 -18.67 -1.55 -5.08
N ARG A 112 -18.50 -0.50 -5.89
CA ARG A 112 -17.41 0.46 -5.75
C ARG A 112 -17.32 0.98 -4.29
N PRO A 113 -16.11 1.10 -3.72
CA PRO A 113 -14.79 1.05 -4.38
C PRO A 113 -14.17 -0.37 -4.48
N LYS A 114 -14.93 -1.45 -4.26
CA LYS A 114 -14.41 -2.82 -4.38
C LYS A 114 -13.80 -3.10 -5.75
N GLN A 115 -12.89 -4.04 -5.74
CA GLN A 115 -12.12 -4.56 -6.88
C GLN A 115 -12.25 -6.07 -6.86
N MET A 116 -12.12 -6.71 -8.01
CA MET A 116 -12.28 -8.16 -8.17
C MET A 116 -11.25 -8.72 -9.17
N ILE A 117 -10.96 -10.02 -9.05
CA ILE A 117 -10.29 -10.76 -10.12
C ILE A 117 -11.24 -10.84 -11.32
N ALA A 118 -10.71 -10.57 -12.51
CA ALA A 118 -11.45 -10.73 -13.75
C ALA A 118 -10.48 -10.92 -14.90
N GLU A 119 -10.76 -11.85 -15.81
CA GLU A 119 -9.90 -12.17 -16.96
C GLU A 119 -9.74 -10.96 -17.91
N ASP A 120 -10.78 -10.15 -18.07
CA ASP A 120 -10.80 -8.88 -18.81
C ASP A 120 -10.17 -7.70 -18.03
N GLY A 121 -9.60 -7.98 -16.85
CA GLY A 121 -8.98 -7.01 -15.97
C GLY A 121 -7.59 -6.58 -16.44
N LYS A 122 -7.03 -5.59 -15.73
CA LYS A 122 -5.64 -5.18 -15.92
C LYS A 122 -4.71 -6.22 -15.29
N PRO A 123 -3.63 -6.63 -15.98
CA PRO A 123 -2.67 -7.57 -15.42
C PRO A 123 -2.13 -7.09 -14.07
N ALA A 124 -2.06 -8.03 -13.13
CA ALA A 124 -1.55 -7.80 -11.79
C ALA A 124 -0.76 -9.00 -11.28
N LEU A 125 0.40 -8.73 -10.68
CA LEU A 125 1.30 -9.73 -10.11
C LEU A 125 1.77 -9.30 -8.73
N THR A 126 1.65 -10.21 -7.77
CA THR A 126 2.14 -10.06 -6.39
C THR A 126 2.94 -11.30 -6.03
N HIS A 127 4.19 -11.13 -5.60
CA HIS A 127 4.91 -12.20 -4.91
C HIS A 127 4.69 -12.10 -3.41
N TYR A 128 4.75 -13.22 -2.70
CA TYR A 128 4.68 -13.25 -1.25
C TYR A 128 5.69 -14.22 -0.67
N GLN A 129 6.08 -13.96 0.58
CA GLN A 129 6.93 -14.82 1.40
C GLN A 129 6.35 -14.85 2.82
N VAL A 130 6.23 -16.04 3.41
CA VAL A 130 5.83 -16.21 4.80
C VAL A 130 6.97 -15.76 5.72
N LEU A 131 6.62 -14.95 6.71
CA LEU A 131 7.55 -14.45 7.74
C LEU A 131 7.38 -15.23 9.05
N SER A 132 6.14 -15.53 9.42
CA SER A 132 5.82 -16.33 10.59
C SER A 132 4.40 -16.88 10.49
N ARG A 133 4.12 -17.96 11.23
CA ARG A 133 2.80 -18.58 11.35
C ARG A 133 2.38 -18.57 12.81
N ASP A 134 1.11 -18.31 13.07
CA ASP A 134 0.50 -18.38 14.39
C ASP A 134 -0.74 -19.29 14.31
N PRO A 135 -0.57 -20.60 14.57
CA PRO A 135 -1.67 -21.56 14.57
C PRO A 135 -2.72 -21.29 15.66
N VAL A 136 -2.34 -20.63 16.76
CA VAL A 136 -3.25 -20.35 17.89
C VAL A 136 -4.33 -19.35 17.46
N ASN A 137 -3.91 -18.28 16.79
CA ASN A 137 -4.83 -17.27 16.27
C ASN A 137 -5.31 -17.56 14.83
N ASN A 138 -4.86 -18.67 14.24
CA ASN A 138 -5.12 -19.06 12.85
C ASN A 138 -4.76 -17.96 11.84
N VAL A 139 -3.54 -17.42 11.95
CA VAL A 139 -3.03 -16.36 11.06
C VAL A 139 -1.62 -16.62 10.59
N THR A 140 -1.25 -15.99 9.48
CA THR A 140 0.11 -16.00 8.93
C THR A 140 0.58 -14.58 8.67
N ARG A 141 1.80 -14.24 9.08
CA ARG A 141 2.45 -12.97 8.73
C ARG A 141 3.23 -13.16 7.44
N VAL A 142 3.01 -12.30 6.45
CA VAL A 142 3.59 -12.40 5.11
C VAL A 142 4.23 -11.08 4.69
N ALA A 143 5.37 -11.17 3.99
CA ALA A 143 5.89 -10.10 3.17
C ALA A 143 5.25 -10.18 1.78
N LEU A 144 4.82 -9.04 1.25
CA LEU A 144 4.18 -8.93 -0.06
C LEU A 144 4.99 -7.98 -0.95
N PHE A 145 5.26 -8.41 -2.17
CA PHE A 145 6.08 -7.69 -3.16
C PHE A 145 5.23 -7.45 -4.42
N PRO A 146 4.43 -6.37 -4.45
CA PRO A 146 3.60 -6.07 -5.61
C PRO A 146 4.45 -5.58 -6.79
N HIS A 147 4.57 -6.39 -7.83
CA HIS A 147 5.26 -6.01 -9.06
C HIS A 147 4.48 -4.93 -9.82
N THR A 148 3.15 -5.08 -9.86
CA THR A 148 2.22 -4.05 -10.34
C THR A 148 1.69 -3.17 -9.20
N GLY A 149 0.80 -2.22 -9.49
CA GLY A 149 0.21 -1.32 -8.48
C GLY A 149 -1.27 -1.04 -8.75
N ARG A 150 -2.09 -2.10 -8.81
CA ARG A 150 -3.54 -1.95 -9.00
C ARG A 150 -4.23 -1.57 -7.68
N SER A 151 -5.39 -0.90 -7.79
CA SER A 151 -6.20 -0.56 -6.62
C SER A 151 -6.53 -1.84 -5.84
N HIS A 152 -6.35 -1.82 -4.52
CA HIS A 152 -6.60 -2.95 -3.63
C HIS A 152 -5.86 -4.27 -4.01
N GLN A 153 -4.81 -4.23 -4.84
CA GLN A 153 -4.20 -5.43 -5.43
C GLN A 153 -3.84 -6.49 -4.39
N LEU A 154 -3.08 -6.12 -3.37
CA LEU A 154 -2.62 -7.03 -2.32
C LEU A 154 -3.80 -7.67 -1.57
N ARG A 155 -4.84 -6.87 -1.30
CA ARG A 155 -6.01 -7.30 -0.53
C ARG A 155 -6.83 -8.32 -1.30
N VAL A 156 -7.07 -8.07 -2.59
CA VAL A 156 -7.80 -9.00 -3.47
C VAL A 156 -6.97 -10.25 -3.76
N HIS A 157 -5.68 -10.11 -4.05
CA HIS A 157 -4.80 -11.25 -4.34
C HIS A 157 -4.70 -12.22 -3.16
N MET A 158 -4.57 -11.70 -1.94
CA MET A 158 -4.54 -12.52 -0.73
C MET A 158 -5.89 -13.19 -0.47
N MET A 159 -7.01 -12.47 -0.66
CA MET A 159 -8.34 -13.06 -0.60
C MET A 159 -8.56 -14.15 -1.66
N SER A 160 -8.09 -13.97 -2.90
CA SER A 160 -8.31 -14.92 -3.99
C SER A 160 -7.60 -16.26 -3.80
N ILE A 161 -6.55 -16.31 -2.97
CA ILE A 161 -5.88 -17.55 -2.59
C ILE A 161 -6.38 -18.12 -1.25
N GLY A 162 -7.52 -17.62 -0.75
CA GLY A 162 -8.15 -18.11 0.48
C GLY A 162 -7.59 -17.52 1.77
N HIS A 163 -6.68 -16.54 1.69
CA HIS A 163 -5.98 -15.97 2.84
C HIS A 163 -6.21 -14.45 2.92
N PRO A 164 -7.45 -13.96 3.13
CA PRO A 164 -7.72 -12.53 3.19
C PRO A 164 -6.94 -11.87 4.32
N ILE A 165 -6.54 -10.61 4.12
CA ILE A 165 -5.86 -9.82 5.16
C ILE A 165 -6.82 -9.58 6.33
N ILE A 166 -6.38 -9.82 7.56
CA ILE A 166 -7.23 -9.62 8.74
C ILE A 166 -7.56 -8.14 8.94
N GLY A 167 -8.74 -7.88 9.49
CA GLY A 167 -9.25 -6.52 9.66
C GLY A 167 -9.65 -5.81 8.37
N ASP A 168 -9.62 -6.48 7.20
CA ASP A 168 -10.04 -5.88 5.94
C ASP A 168 -11.56 -5.70 5.85
N PRO A 169 -12.10 -4.47 5.81
CA PRO A 169 -13.55 -4.24 5.82
C PRO A 169 -14.24 -4.64 4.50
N PHE A 170 -13.50 -4.89 3.43
CA PHE A 170 -14.07 -5.22 2.12
C PHE A 170 -13.97 -6.69 1.76
N TYR A 171 -12.85 -7.33 2.09
CA TYR A 171 -12.49 -8.64 1.51
C TYR A 171 -12.35 -9.77 2.52
N ALA A 172 -12.29 -9.46 3.83
CA ALA A 172 -12.25 -10.49 4.85
C ALA A 172 -13.67 -11.04 5.13
N CYS A 173 -13.75 -12.33 5.46
CA CYS A 173 -14.95 -12.90 6.09
C CYS A 173 -15.13 -12.31 7.50
N LYS A 174 -16.29 -12.57 8.13
CA LYS A 174 -16.63 -11.98 9.44
C LYS A 174 -15.57 -12.30 10.49
N GLU A 175 -15.10 -13.54 10.52
CA GLU A 175 -14.11 -14.07 11.46
C GLU A 175 -12.77 -13.34 11.26
N ALA A 176 -12.27 -13.32 10.02
CA ALA A 176 -11.01 -12.65 9.67
C ALA A 176 -11.07 -11.12 9.90
N ARG A 177 -12.24 -10.48 9.69
CA ARG A 177 -12.43 -9.06 9.95
C ARG A 177 -12.37 -8.74 11.45
N SER A 178 -12.89 -9.62 12.30
CA SER A 178 -12.93 -9.42 13.76
C SER A 178 -11.60 -9.64 14.47
N LEU A 179 -10.61 -10.28 13.82
CA LEU A 179 -9.29 -10.52 14.42
C LEU A 179 -8.43 -9.26 14.58
N ALA A 180 -8.80 -8.15 13.95
CA ALA A 180 -8.08 -6.89 14.06
C ALA A 180 -9.03 -5.70 13.92
N GLU A 181 -8.79 -4.64 14.69
CA GLU A 181 -9.59 -3.41 14.64
C GLU A 181 -9.43 -2.70 13.28
N ARG A 182 -8.22 -2.76 12.71
CA ARG A 182 -7.82 -2.15 11.42
C ARG A 182 -7.27 -3.17 10.45
N LEU A 183 -7.12 -2.77 9.18
CA LEU A 183 -6.43 -3.57 8.16
C LEU A 183 -4.96 -3.82 8.54
N HIS A 184 -4.56 -5.07 8.73
CA HIS A 184 -3.15 -5.46 8.93
C HIS A 184 -2.40 -5.52 7.60
N LEU A 185 -2.26 -4.36 6.96
CA LEU A 185 -1.42 -4.14 5.78
C LEU A 185 -0.62 -2.86 5.98
N HIS A 186 0.71 -2.96 5.81
CA HIS A 186 1.64 -1.87 6.01
C HIS A 186 2.68 -1.81 4.88
N ALA A 187 2.86 -0.63 4.28
CA ALA A 187 3.92 -0.36 3.31
C ALA A 187 5.25 -0.19 4.05
N GLU A 188 5.92 -1.31 4.37
CA GLU A 188 7.09 -1.31 5.26
C GLU A 188 8.37 -0.84 4.58
N TYR A 189 8.55 -1.05 3.27
CA TYR A 189 9.80 -0.77 2.58
C TYR A 189 9.61 -0.19 1.17
N LEU A 190 10.42 0.82 0.86
CA LEU A 190 10.54 1.42 -0.46
C LEU A 190 12.02 1.58 -0.85
N CYS A 191 12.34 1.27 -2.10
CA CYS A 191 13.61 1.59 -2.71
C CYS A 191 13.38 2.32 -4.04
N ILE A 192 13.98 3.50 -4.18
CA ILE A 192 13.85 4.38 -5.35
C ILE A 192 15.21 4.91 -5.78
N ARG A 193 15.29 5.48 -6.99
CA ARG A 193 16.40 6.35 -7.37
C ARG A 193 16.03 7.80 -7.08
N HIS A 194 16.92 8.54 -6.44
CA HIS A 194 16.72 9.96 -6.22
C HIS A 194 16.52 10.68 -7.57
N PRO A 195 15.51 11.57 -7.72
CA PRO A 195 15.13 12.09 -9.03
C PRO A 195 16.19 12.95 -9.73
N ILE A 196 17.09 13.58 -8.96
CA ILE A 196 18.22 14.36 -9.49
C ILE A 196 19.52 13.56 -9.50
N THR A 197 20.03 13.16 -8.33
CA THR A 197 21.34 12.49 -8.20
C THR A 197 21.38 11.05 -8.73
N GLN A 198 20.23 10.41 -8.97
CA GLN A 198 20.11 9.00 -9.40
C GLN A 198 20.66 7.96 -8.41
N CYS A 199 21.13 8.41 -7.23
CA CYS A 199 21.55 7.55 -6.13
C CYS A 199 20.38 6.67 -5.68
N LEU A 200 20.68 5.41 -5.39
CA LEU A 200 19.70 4.49 -4.84
C LEU A 200 19.44 4.84 -3.37
N MET A 201 18.18 4.96 -2.99
CA MET A 201 17.75 5.30 -1.64
C MET A 201 16.73 4.29 -1.14
N THR A 202 16.89 3.88 0.12
CA THR A 202 16.01 2.91 0.78
C THR A 202 15.37 3.53 2.02
N PHE A 203 14.11 3.20 2.23
CA PHE A 203 13.31 3.68 3.36
C PHE A 203 12.59 2.50 3.97
N THR A 204 12.53 2.46 5.30
CA THR A 204 11.83 1.42 6.06
C THR A 204 11.00 2.06 7.17
N ALA A 205 9.78 1.59 7.37
CA ALA A 205 8.92 1.88 8.51
C ALA A 205 8.36 0.56 9.03
N LYS A 206 8.75 0.13 10.23
CA LYS A 206 8.35 -1.18 10.76
C LYS A 206 6.82 -1.24 10.90
N ALA A 207 6.22 -2.35 10.45
CA ALA A 207 4.78 -2.55 10.64
C ALA A 207 4.41 -2.48 12.13
N PRO A 208 3.33 -1.77 12.51
CA PRO A 208 2.91 -1.61 13.91
C PRO A 208 2.13 -2.83 14.45
N PHE A 209 2.32 -4.01 13.85
CA PHE A 209 1.67 -5.28 14.15
C PHE A 209 2.54 -6.49 13.75
#